data_AF-A0AAD2H0P2-F1
#
_entry.id   AF-A0AAD2H0P2-F1
#
_cell.length_a   1.000
_cell.length_b   1.000
_cell.length_c   1.000
_cell.angle_alpha   90.00
_cell.angle_beta   90.00
_cell.angle_gamma   90.00
#
_symmetry.space_group_name_H-M   'P 1'
#
loop_
_entity.id
_entity.type
_entity.pdbx_description
1 polymer ?
#
loop_
_entity_poly.entity_id
_entity_poly.type
_entity_poly.pdbx_seq_one_letter_code
_entity_poly.pdbx_strand_id
1 'polypeptide(L)'
;MTRTARSLSLRSVLKDRSESKNGMGNTMRKNGGGAHNWGSLENERDLEYAGMDDGHAELEGVQVEDDSDSLSTGSSSDDLVSSKKAPGSPVLERSDAEVAMARKFRMNALKGENVDLAAIARTSAAIPKTTNVSDIGSSSAVPV
;
A
#
# COMPACT_ATOMS: atom_id res chain seq x y z
N MET A 1 -23.45 3.13 -7.64
CA MET A 1 -23.41 1.91 -8.49
C MET A 1 -24.47 0.95 -7.99
N THR A 2 -25.46 0.63 -8.81
CA THR A 2 -26.48 -0.37 -8.50
C THR A 2 -25.98 -1.75 -8.95
N ARG A 3 -26.05 -2.75 -8.07
CA ARG A 3 -25.78 -4.16 -8.43
C ARG A 3 -27.00 -4.71 -9.15
N THR A 4 -26.85 -5.18 -10.38
CA THR A 4 -27.94 -5.84 -11.14
C THR A 4 -28.37 -7.09 -10.39
N ALA A 5 -29.66 -7.19 -10.06
CA ALA A 5 -30.23 -8.38 -9.42
C ALA A 5 -30.02 -9.62 -10.30
N ARG A 6 -29.62 -10.74 -9.69
CA ARG A 6 -29.47 -12.02 -10.41
C ARG A 6 -30.86 -12.53 -10.80
N SER A 7 -30.97 -13.06 -12.02
CA SER A 7 -32.21 -13.68 -12.51
C SER A 7 -32.57 -14.89 -11.66
N LEU A 8 -33.82 -14.93 -11.17
CA LEU A 8 -34.38 -16.01 -10.34
C LEU A 8 -34.93 -17.19 -11.16
N SER A 9 -34.72 -17.20 -12.49
CA SER A 9 -35.21 -18.31 -13.31
C SER A 9 -34.44 -19.61 -12.97
N LEU A 10 -35.12 -20.75 -12.94
CA LEU A 10 -34.46 -22.03 -12.61
C LEU A 10 -33.26 -22.32 -13.52
N ARG A 11 -33.40 -22.01 -14.81
CA ARG A 11 -32.34 -22.21 -15.81
C ARG A 11 -31.15 -21.28 -15.59
N SER A 12 -31.36 -20.05 -15.10
CA SER A 12 -30.25 -19.15 -14.73
C SER A 12 -29.56 -19.64 -13.47
N VAL A 13 -30.32 -20.04 -12.44
CA VAL A 13 -29.74 -20.57 -11.19
C VAL A 13 -28.88 -21.81 -11.46
N LEU A 14 -29.36 -22.75 -12.27
CA LEU A 14 -28.60 -23.95 -12.63
C LEU A 14 -27.30 -23.62 -13.40
N LYS A 15 -27.32 -22.57 -14.24
CA LYS A 15 -26.18 -22.18 -15.08
C LYS A 15 -25.19 -21.24 -14.37
N ASP A 16 -25.64 -20.54 -13.34
CA ASP A 16 -24.87 -19.61 -12.50
C ASP A 16 -24.18 -20.31 -11.32
N ARG A 17 -24.35 -21.63 -11.18
CA ARG A 17 -23.54 -22.43 -10.26
C ARG A 17 -22.07 -22.26 -10.65
N SER A 18 -21.20 -22.06 -9.66
CA SER A 18 -19.75 -21.93 -9.81
C SER A 18 -19.05 -23.24 -10.21
N GLU A 19 -19.77 -24.13 -10.89
CA GLU A 19 -19.26 -25.38 -11.43
C GLU A 19 -18.42 -25.07 -12.67
N SER A 20 -17.19 -25.59 -12.66
CA SER A 20 -16.24 -25.38 -13.73
C SER A 20 -16.72 -26.12 -14.99
N LYS A 21 -16.81 -25.40 -16.12
CA LYS A 21 -17.19 -25.99 -17.42
C LYS A 21 -16.04 -26.65 -18.17
N ASN A 22 -14.84 -26.57 -17.60
CA ASN A 22 -13.58 -27.01 -18.23
C ASN A 22 -13.25 -28.48 -17.94
N GLY A 23 -14.12 -29.23 -17.27
CA GLY A 23 -13.90 -30.64 -16.94
C GLY A 23 -12.81 -30.90 -15.89
N MET A 24 -12.18 -29.84 -15.37
CA MET A 24 -11.22 -29.92 -14.29
C MET A 24 -11.96 -29.74 -12.96
N GLY A 25 -11.82 -30.71 -12.05
CA GLY A 25 -12.42 -30.61 -10.72
C GLY A 25 -11.86 -29.43 -9.94
N ASN A 26 -12.71 -28.76 -9.16
CA ASN A 26 -12.31 -27.72 -8.20
C ASN A 26 -11.77 -28.36 -6.90
N THR A 27 -10.94 -29.39 -7.01
CA THR A 27 -10.32 -30.01 -5.84
C THR A 27 -9.21 -29.09 -5.33
N MET A 28 -9.18 -28.85 -4.01
CA MET A 28 -8.06 -28.12 -3.43
C MET A 28 -6.76 -28.89 -3.68
N ARG A 29 -5.79 -28.21 -4.28
CA ARG A 29 -4.46 -28.80 -4.45
C ARG A 29 -3.75 -28.83 -3.11
N LYS A 30 -3.13 -29.97 -2.78
CA LYS A 30 -2.33 -30.15 -1.57
C LYS A 30 -3.09 -29.79 -0.28
N ASN A 31 -4.41 -30.04 -0.26
CA ASN A 31 -5.29 -29.76 0.88
C ASN A 31 -5.22 -28.31 1.39
N GLY A 32 -4.92 -27.34 0.51
CA GLY A 32 -4.77 -25.94 0.92
C GLY A 32 -3.41 -25.61 1.56
N GLY A 33 -2.50 -26.57 1.70
CA GLY A 33 -1.15 -26.35 2.22
C GLY A 33 -0.19 -25.72 1.20
N GLY A 34 0.75 -24.91 1.68
CA GLY A 34 1.83 -24.29 0.89
C GLY A 34 1.78 -22.76 0.85
N ALA A 35 2.90 -22.13 0.46
CA ALA A 35 3.12 -20.68 0.60
C ALA A 35 2.12 -19.77 -0.15
N HIS A 36 1.48 -20.28 -1.20
CA HIS A 36 0.52 -19.52 -2.00
C HIS A 36 -0.91 -20.05 -1.91
N ASN A 37 -1.15 -21.02 -1.02
CA ASN A 37 -2.48 -21.54 -0.75
C ASN A 37 -3.03 -20.90 0.54
N TRP A 38 -4.29 -21.17 0.84
CA TRP A 38 -5.02 -20.49 1.92
C TRP A 38 -4.78 -21.09 3.31
N GLY A 39 -3.92 -22.10 3.42
CA GLY A 39 -3.70 -22.85 4.65
C GLY A 39 -4.32 -24.24 4.58
N SER A 40 -3.67 -25.19 5.27
CA SER A 40 -4.18 -26.54 5.46
C SER A 40 -4.97 -26.60 6.78
N LEU A 41 -6.11 -27.28 6.77
CA LEU A 41 -6.91 -27.52 7.98
C LEU A 41 -6.11 -28.27 9.06
N GLU A 42 -5.18 -29.13 8.64
CA GLU A 42 -4.34 -29.91 9.56
C GLU A 42 -3.41 -29.04 10.41
N ASN A 43 -3.04 -27.86 9.89
CA ASN A 43 -2.09 -26.94 10.51
C ASN A 43 -2.77 -25.81 11.28
N GLU A 44 -4.12 -25.77 11.31
CA GLU A 44 -4.86 -24.65 11.92
C GLU A 44 -4.48 -24.42 13.38
N ARG A 45 -4.37 -25.50 14.17
CA ARG A 45 -3.98 -25.42 15.57
C ARG A 45 -2.64 -24.71 15.77
N ASP A 46 -1.62 -25.11 15.01
CA ASP A 46 -0.27 -24.57 15.18
C ASP A 46 -0.20 -23.11 14.72
N LEU A 47 -0.92 -22.76 13.65
CA LEU A 47 -1.04 -21.39 13.15
C LEU A 47 -1.77 -20.48 14.14
N GLU A 48 -2.79 -20.98 14.84
CA GLU A 48 -3.48 -20.24 15.90
C GLU A 48 -2.55 -19.93 17.07
N TYR A 49 -1.78 -20.91 17.55
CA TYR A 49 -0.82 -20.70 18.63
C TYR A 49 0.28 -19.71 18.23
N ALA A 50 0.88 -19.88 17.05
CA ALA A 50 1.89 -18.96 16.54
C ALA A 50 1.34 -17.52 16.42
N GLY A 51 0.10 -17.36 15.93
CA GLY A 51 -0.54 -16.05 15.86
C GLY A 51 -0.82 -15.41 17.22
N MET A 52 -1.12 -16.22 18.25
CA MET A 52 -1.24 -15.73 19.62
C MET A 52 0.10 -15.25 20.18
N ASP A 53 1.17 -16.02 19.96
CA ASP A 53 2.51 -15.68 20.42
C ASP A 53 3.04 -14.41 19.72
N ASP A 54 2.85 -14.31 18.40
CA ASP A 54 3.21 -13.13 17.61
C ASP A 54 2.43 -11.89 18.09
N GLY A 55 1.12 -12.03 18.30
CA GLY A 55 0.27 -10.94 18.80
C GLY A 55 0.65 -10.49 20.22
N HIS A 56 1.04 -11.42 21.10
CA HIS A 56 1.54 -11.09 22.43
C HIS A 56 2.87 -10.34 22.38
N ALA A 57 3.80 -10.81 21.55
CA ALA A 57 5.11 -10.17 21.37
C ALA A 57 4.98 -8.75 20.78
N GLU A 58 4.05 -8.53 19.83
CA GLU A 58 3.77 -7.19 19.32
C GLU A 58 3.17 -6.28 20.39
N LEU A 59 2.24 -6.76 21.22
CA LEU A 59 1.64 -5.97 22.30
C LEU A 59 2.66 -5.56 23.37
N GLU A 60 3.49 -6.51 23.81
CA GLU A 60 4.54 -6.24 24.80
C GLU A 60 5.62 -5.30 24.25
N GLY A 61 6.00 -5.48 22.97
CA GLY A 61 6.94 -4.57 22.28
C GLY A 61 6.41 -3.15 22.11
N VAL A 62 5.10 -2.98 21.92
CA VAL A 62 4.44 -1.66 21.88
C VAL A 62 4.39 -1.01 23.27
N GLN A 63 4.24 -1.79 24.34
CA GLN A 63 4.12 -1.25 25.69
C GLN A 63 5.45 -0.70 26.25
N VAL A 64 6.60 -1.12 25.72
CA VAL A 64 7.92 -0.62 26.17
C VAL A 64 8.29 0.73 25.53
N GLU A 65 7.65 1.14 24.42
CA GLU A 65 7.96 2.41 23.74
C GLU A 65 7.04 3.58 24.12
N ASP A 66 5.97 3.37 24.92
CA ASP A 66 4.93 4.39 25.17
C ASP A 66 4.96 5.03 26.58
N ASP A 67 5.97 4.71 27.41
CA ASP A 67 6.09 5.26 28.78
C ASP A 67 6.93 6.55 28.87
N SER A 68 7.17 7.24 27.74
CA SER A 68 8.03 8.44 27.72
C SER A 68 7.48 9.72 27.10
N ASP A 69 6.20 9.88 26.79
CA ASP A 69 5.67 11.24 26.58
C ASP A 69 4.13 11.37 26.70
N SER A 70 3.72 11.99 27.81
CA SER A 70 2.64 12.99 27.90
C SER A 70 1.24 12.63 27.34
N LEU A 71 0.36 12.29 28.28
CA LEU A 71 -1.07 12.61 28.33
C LEU A 71 -1.51 13.79 27.43
N SER A 72 -2.28 13.49 26.38
CA SER A 72 -3.34 14.38 25.91
C SER A 72 -4.50 13.56 25.37
N THR A 73 -5.46 13.29 26.25
CA THR A 73 -6.80 12.85 25.91
C THR A 73 -7.49 13.92 25.07
N GLY A 74 -7.55 13.68 23.76
CA GLY A 74 -8.35 14.44 22.80
C GLY A 74 -9.03 13.49 21.84
N SER A 75 -10.28 13.12 22.12
CA SER A 75 -11.14 12.35 21.26
C SER A 75 -11.37 13.06 19.92
N SER A 76 -10.76 12.58 18.83
CA SER A 76 -11.33 12.70 17.49
C SER A 76 -10.73 11.65 16.56
N SER A 77 -11.62 10.85 15.99
CA SER A 77 -11.38 9.92 14.88
C SER A 77 -10.68 10.59 13.70
N ASP A 78 -9.53 10.08 13.28
CA ASP A 78 -9.18 9.79 11.88
C ASP A 78 -7.77 9.17 11.77
N ASP A 79 -7.66 8.12 10.95
CA ASP A 79 -6.49 7.63 10.24
C ASP A 79 -5.12 7.50 10.97
N LEU A 80 -4.93 6.37 11.65
CA LEU A 80 -3.59 5.85 11.96
C LEU A 80 -3.05 5.01 10.80
N VAL A 81 -2.54 5.69 9.77
CA VAL A 81 -1.56 5.09 8.86
C VAL A 81 -0.23 4.92 9.61
N SER A 82 0.01 3.69 10.05
CA SER A 82 1.30 3.17 10.55
C SER A 82 2.46 3.67 9.69
N SER A 83 3.14 4.71 10.17
CA SER A 83 4.35 5.26 9.57
C SER A 83 5.53 4.34 9.88
N LYS A 84 5.72 3.31 9.05
CA LYS A 84 7.01 2.61 8.95
C LYS A 84 8.05 3.64 8.49
N LYS A 85 8.73 4.24 9.47
CA LYS A 85 9.85 5.17 9.30
C LYS A 85 10.98 4.42 8.59
N ALA A 86 11.15 4.70 7.29
CA ALA A 86 12.34 4.27 6.58
C ALA A 86 13.58 4.86 7.28
N PRO A 87 14.63 4.06 7.53
CA PRO A 87 15.81 4.55 8.21
C PRO A 87 16.56 5.54 7.30
N GLY A 88 16.84 6.72 7.85
CA GLY A 88 17.89 7.63 7.39
C GLY A 88 17.70 8.26 6.00
N SER A 89 16.98 9.37 5.94
CA SER A 89 17.33 10.44 4.99
C SER A 89 17.65 11.68 5.81
N PRO A 90 18.92 12.14 5.86
CA PRO A 90 19.23 13.41 6.50
C PRO A 90 18.48 14.49 5.71
N VAL A 91 17.58 15.19 6.38
CA VAL A 91 17.00 16.44 5.87
C VAL A 91 18.13 17.48 5.91
N LEU A 92 19.06 17.36 4.96
CA LEU A 92 19.91 18.48 4.58
C LEU A 92 18.98 19.49 3.92
N GLU A 93 19.08 20.76 4.32
CA GLU A 93 18.39 21.87 3.70
C GLU A 93 18.61 21.79 2.18
N ARG A 94 17.54 21.46 1.45
CA ARG A 94 17.59 21.32 0.00
C ARG A 94 17.63 22.72 -0.59
N SER A 95 18.60 23.00 -1.45
CA SER A 95 18.61 24.27 -2.17
C SER A 95 17.53 24.26 -3.26
N ASP A 96 16.82 25.39 -3.45
CA ASP A 96 15.80 25.51 -4.50
C ASP A 96 16.37 25.24 -5.91
N ALA A 97 17.67 25.50 -6.09
CA ALA A 97 18.42 25.19 -7.30
C ALA A 97 18.46 23.68 -7.61
N GLU A 98 18.69 22.84 -6.59
CA GLU A 98 18.69 21.38 -6.73
C GLU A 98 17.31 20.83 -7.08
N VAL A 99 16.26 21.39 -6.47
CA VAL A 99 14.86 21.02 -6.77
C VAL A 99 14.52 21.35 -8.23
N ALA A 100 14.93 22.53 -8.72
CA ALA A 100 14.69 22.95 -10.10
C ALA A 100 15.43 22.04 -11.11
N MET A 101 16.67 21.66 -10.82
CA MET A 101 17.44 20.73 -11.66
C MET A 101 16.83 19.32 -11.67
N ALA A 102 16.43 18.80 -10.52
CA ALA A 102 15.77 17.50 -10.41
C ALA A 102 14.45 17.44 -11.22
N ARG A 103 13.66 18.53 -11.20
CA ARG A 103 12.43 18.64 -12.02
C ARG A 103 12.75 18.59 -13.52
N LYS A 104 13.72 19.38 -13.99
CA LYS A 104 14.13 19.40 -15.41
C LYS A 104 14.65 18.05 -15.87
N PHE A 105 15.45 17.37 -15.04
CA PHE A 105 15.97 16.05 -15.35
C PHE A 105 14.84 15.03 -15.54
N ARG A 106 13.87 14.97 -14.60
CA ARG A 106 12.75 14.02 -14.69
C ARG A 106 11.83 14.28 -15.88
N MET A 107 11.58 15.56 -16.23
CA MET A 107 10.73 15.90 -17.38
C MET A 107 11.34 15.49 -18.72
N ASN A 108 12.67 15.41 -18.80
CA ASN A 108 13.37 15.03 -20.02
C ASN A 108 13.82 13.55 -20.01
N ALA A 109 13.94 12.93 -18.84
CA ALA A 109 14.33 11.52 -18.70
C ALA A 109 13.32 10.54 -19.34
N LEU A 110 12.04 10.91 -19.43
CA LEU A 110 11.00 10.08 -20.05
C LEU A 110 10.92 10.22 -21.59
N LYS A 111 11.71 11.12 -22.19
CA LYS A 111 11.67 11.41 -23.63
C LYS A 111 12.72 10.63 -24.44
N GLY A 112 13.61 9.88 -23.79
CA GLY A 112 14.65 9.07 -24.44
C GLY A 112 14.32 7.58 -24.45
N GLU A 113 14.87 6.85 -25.44
CA GLU A 113 14.71 5.40 -25.59
C GLU A 113 15.46 4.60 -24.49
N ASN A 114 16.51 5.18 -23.90
CA ASN A 114 17.29 4.61 -22.80
C ASN A 114 17.09 5.42 -21.51
N VAL A 115 16.08 5.06 -20.73
CA VAL A 115 15.75 5.73 -19.47
C VAL A 115 16.64 5.21 -18.34
N ASP A 116 17.54 6.04 -17.82
CA ASP A 116 18.33 5.70 -16.64
C ASP A 116 17.49 5.83 -15.36
N LEU A 117 16.92 4.70 -14.94
CA LEU A 117 16.11 4.59 -13.73
C LEU A 117 16.90 4.91 -12.45
N ALA A 118 18.21 4.64 -12.44
CA ALA A 118 19.06 4.92 -11.29
C ALA A 118 19.24 6.44 -11.09
N ALA A 119 19.39 7.19 -12.19
CA ALA A 119 19.44 8.65 -12.13
C ALA A 119 18.10 9.27 -11.67
N ILE A 120 16.97 8.69 -12.07
CA ILE A 120 15.63 9.10 -11.58
C ILE A 120 15.50 8.82 -10.08
N ALA A 121 15.98 7.67 -9.61
CA ALA A 121 15.94 7.32 -8.19
C ALA A 121 16.77 8.29 -7.33
N ARG A 122 17.98 8.66 -7.79
CA ARG A 122 18.85 9.63 -7.12
C ARG A 122 18.22 11.02 -7.00
N THR A 123 17.51 11.47 -8.04
CA THR A 123 16.83 12.78 -8.04
C THR A 123 15.44 12.75 -7.38
N SER A 124 14.92 11.57 -7.02
CA SER A 124 13.60 11.42 -6.39
C SER A 124 13.56 11.89 -4.92
N ALA A 125 14.70 11.88 -4.22
CA ALA A 125 14.79 12.39 -2.85
C ALA A 125 14.71 13.92 -2.74
N ALA A 126 14.91 14.64 -3.86
CA ALA A 126 14.88 16.10 -3.94
C ALA A 126 13.47 16.67 -4.17
N ILE A 127 12.49 15.86 -4.58
CA ILE A 127 11.12 16.31 -4.83
C ILE A 127 10.21 15.75 -3.72
N PRO A 128 9.58 16.62 -2.91
CA PRO A 128 8.67 16.16 -1.87
C PRO A 128 7.44 15.50 -2.52
N LYS A 129 7.01 14.35 -1.99
CA LYS A 129 5.76 13.69 -2.41
C LYS A 129 4.57 14.38 -1.74
N THR A 130 4.23 15.58 -2.20
CA THR A 130 3.01 16.28 -1.75
C THR A 130 1.88 15.92 -2.70
N THR A 131 0.86 15.21 -2.22
CA THR A 131 -0.40 14.95 -2.96
C THR A 131 -1.46 16.02 -2.68
N ASN A 132 -1.06 17.23 -2.32
CA ASN A 132 -1.98 18.36 -2.21
C ASN A 132 -2.25 18.89 -3.62
N VAL A 133 -3.43 18.56 -4.14
CA VAL A 133 -3.97 19.00 -5.45
C VAL A 133 -4.27 20.51 -5.48
N SER A 134 -3.88 21.29 -4.47
CA SER A 134 -4.15 22.72 -4.36
C SER A 134 -3.13 23.63 -5.06
N ASP A 135 -1.94 23.16 -5.42
CA ASP A 135 -0.85 24.04 -5.93
C ASP A 135 -0.68 24.10 -7.45
N ILE A 136 -1.64 23.57 -8.23
CA ILE A 136 -1.63 23.65 -9.71
C ILE A 136 -2.17 25.00 -10.24
N GLY A 137 -2.55 25.94 -9.36
CA GLY A 137 -3.31 27.13 -9.75
C GLY A 137 -2.84 28.46 -9.17
N SER A 138 -1.55 28.80 -9.19
CA SER A 138 -1.15 30.21 -8.99
C SER A 138 0.18 30.57 -9.64
N SER A 139 0.15 30.88 -10.94
CA SER A 139 1.15 31.76 -11.57
C SER A 139 0.49 32.52 -12.71
N SER A 140 -0.46 33.38 -12.34
CA SER A 140 -0.86 34.55 -13.11
C SER A 140 -0.16 35.76 -12.50
N ALA A 141 0.77 36.37 -13.23
CA ALA A 141 1.05 37.81 -13.19
C ALA A 141 2.11 38.17 -14.24
N VAL A 142 1.64 38.74 -15.34
CA VAL A 142 2.41 39.58 -16.27
C VAL A 142 2.78 40.88 -15.53
N PRO A 143 3.97 41.44 -15.78
CA PRO A 143 4.01 42.89 -16.00
C PRO A 143 4.80 43.30 -17.24
N VAL A 144 4.10 44.12 -18.04
CA VAL A 144 4.46 45.17 -19.03
C VAL A 144 5.90 45.24 -19.53
#